data_AF-A0A813EMU0-F1
#
_entry.id   AF-A0A813EMU0-F1
#
_cell.length_a   1.000
_cell.length_b   1.000
_cell.length_c   1.000
_cell.angle_alpha   90.00
_cell.angle_beta   90.00
_cell.angle_gamma   90.00
#
_symmetry.space_group_name_H-M   'P 1'
#
loop_
_entity.id
_entity.type
_entity.pdbx_description
1 polymer ?
#
loop_
_entity_poly.entity_id
_entity_poly.type
_entity_poly.pdbx_seq_one_letter_code
_entity_poly.pdbx_strand_id
1 'polypeptide(L)'
;MGIYQKILAGKVYFPKYFDKNAKALVKKLLMADLSKRYGNLKDGSADILGNKWFFSLDLKKLEAYEIPAPYKPTMKDDQDTSNFEEIPDSKELPPTVPASQDPFADW
;
A
#
# COMPACT_ATOMS: atom_id res chain seq x y z
N MET A 1 -6.39 -10.15 -23.08
CA MET A 1 -7.31 -9.72 -22.02
C MET A 1 -6.65 -8.60 -21.23
N GLY A 2 -7.22 -7.40 -21.27
CA GLY A 2 -6.69 -6.22 -20.57
C GLY A 2 -6.81 -6.32 -19.05
N ILE A 3 -6.14 -5.43 -18.31
CA ILE A 3 -6.08 -5.46 -16.84
C ILE A 3 -7.48 -5.39 -16.22
N TYR A 4 -8.35 -4.47 -16.69
CA TYR A 4 -9.72 -4.34 -16.17
C TYR A 4 -10.55 -5.60 -16.37
N GLN A 5 -10.42 -6.27 -17.52
CA GLN A 5 -11.12 -7.52 -17.77
C GLN A 5 -10.69 -8.61 -16.78
N LYS A 6 -9.39 -8.68 -16.43
CA LYS A 6 -8.88 -9.62 -15.43
C LYS A 6 -9.39 -9.32 -14.02
N ILE A 7 -9.48 -8.04 -13.65
CA ILE A 7 -10.04 -7.60 -12.37
C ILE A 7 -11.51 -8.03 -12.27
N LEU A 8 -12.31 -7.74 -13.30
CA LEU A 8 -13.73 -8.12 -13.35
C LEU A 8 -13.93 -9.63 -13.33
N ALA A 9 -13.02 -10.40 -13.95
CA ALA A 9 -13.08 -11.86 -13.90
C ALA A 9 -12.82 -12.44 -12.49
N GLY A 10 -12.16 -11.69 -11.59
CA GLY A 10 -11.93 -12.09 -10.20
C GLY A 10 -11.06 -13.35 -10.01
N LYS A 11 -10.35 -13.79 -11.06
CA LYS A 11 -9.53 -15.01 -11.02
C LYS A 11 -8.09 -14.67 -10.63
N VAL A 12 -7.75 -14.96 -9.38
CA VAL A 12 -6.40 -14.74 -8.83
C VAL A 12 -5.65 -16.06 -8.76
N TYR A 13 -4.48 -16.12 -9.39
CA TYR A 13 -3.56 -17.26 -9.29
C TYR A 13 -2.58 -17.03 -8.14
N PHE A 14 -2.41 -18.05 -7.30
CA PHE A 14 -1.45 -18.01 -6.19
C PHE A 14 -0.31 -18.97 -6.45
N PRO A 15 0.96 -18.54 -6.30
CA PRO A 15 2.10 -19.44 -6.35
C PRO A 15 2.01 -20.58 -5.34
N LYS A 16 2.71 -21.70 -5.62
CA LYS A 16 2.71 -22.88 -4.75
C LYS A 16 3.27 -22.58 -3.34
N TYR A 17 4.26 -21.72 -3.25
CA TYR A 17 4.91 -21.29 -2.01
C TYR A 17 4.13 -20.23 -1.23
N PHE A 18 2.97 -19.79 -1.74
CA PHE A 18 2.19 -18.74 -1.10
C PHE A 18 1.51 -19.28 0.17
N ASP A 19 1.70 -18.59 1.29
CA ASP A 19 1.17 -19.00 2.59
C ASP A 19 -0.36 -19.20 2.57
N LYS A 20 -0.84 -20.21 3.30
CA LYS A 20 -2.26 -20.59 3.31
C LYS A 20 -3.15 -19.53 3.98
N ASN A 21 -2.71 -18.94 5.08
CA ASN A 21 -3.44 -17.88 5.79
C ASN A 21 -3.40 -16.58 4.98
N ALA A 22 -2.25 -16.21 4.41
CA ALA A 22 -2.14 -15.08 3.49
C ALA A 22 -3.11 -15.24 2.30
N LYS A 23 -3.16 -16.44 1.69
CA LYS A 23 -4.06 -16.75 0.58
C LYS A 23 -5.53 -16.57 0.95
N ALA A 24 -5.91 -17.00 2.15
CA ALA A 24 -7.27 -16.85 2.65
C ALA A 24 -7.63 -15.37 2.83
N LEU A 25 -6.73 -14.57 3.41
CA LEU A 25 -6.91 -13.13 3.57
C LEU A 25 -7.04 -12.41 2.22
N VAL A 26 -6.11 -12.64 1.29
CA VAL A 26 -6.12 -12.00 -0.03
C VAL A 26 -7.43 -12.29 -0.78
N LYS A 27 -7.97 -13.52 -0.70
CA LYS A 27 -9.27 -13.85 -1.31
C LYS A 27 -10.43 -13.06 -0.71
N LYS A 28 -10.40 -12.74 0.59
CA LYS A 28 -11.43 -11.95 1.27
C LYS A 28 -11.33 -10.45 0.96
N LEU A 29 -10.11 -9.96 0.75
CA LEU A 29 -9.85 -8.58 0.30
C LEU A 29 -10.24 -8.39 -1.17
N LEU A 30 -9.92 -9.35 -2.04
CA LEU A 30 -10.22 -9.32 -3.47
C LEU A 30 -11.63 -9.85 -3.81
N MET A 31 -12.56 -9.76 -2.86
CA MET A 31 -13.95 -10.21 -3.06
C MET A 31 -14.68 -9.26 -4.02
N ALA A 32 -15.20 -9.78 -5.13
CA ALA A 32 -15.91 -8.97 -6.13
C ALA A 32 -17.18 -8.31 -5.57
N ASP A 33 -17.93 -9.04 -4.75
CA ASP A 33 -19.09 -8.53 -4.02
C ASP A 33 -18.65 -7.67 -2.82
N LEU A 34 -18.94 -6.37 -2.90
CA LEU A 34 -18.58 -5.39 -1.89
C LEU A 34 -19.19 -5.69 -0.51
N SER A 35 -20.39 -6.27 -0.49
CA SER A 35 -21.09 -6.62 0.77
C SER A 35 -20.42 -7.77 1.53
N LYS A 36 -19.47 -8.46 0.90
CA LYS A 36 -18.72 -9.60 1.46
C LYS A 36 -17.22 -9.34 1.58
N ARG A 37 -16.77 -8.14 1.19
CA ARG A 37 -15.36 -7.76 1.18
C ARG A 37 -14.93 -7.33 2.58
N TYR A 38 -13.84 -7.90 3.08
CA TYR A 38 -13.25 -7.48 4.34
C TYR A 38 -12.86 -6.00 4.31
N GLY A 39 -13.03 -5.31 5.43
CA GLY A 39 -12.94 -3.85 5.50
C GLY A 39 -14.27 -3.13 5.25
N ASN A 40 -15.27 -3.78 4.65
CA ASN A 40 -16.59 -3.20 4.35
C ASN A 40 -17.76 -3.92 5.04
N LEU A 41 -17.46 -4.87 5.94
CA LEU A 41 -18.48 -5.55 6.75
C LEU A 41 -18.72 -4.78 8.05
N LYS A 42 -19.62 -5.28 8.88
CA LYS A 42 -19.97 -4.70 10.19
C LYS A 42 -18.73 -4.44 11.08
N ASP A 43 -17.78 -5.36 11.08
CA ASP A 43 -16.59 -5.28 11.94
C ASP A 43 -15.44 -4.49 11.27
N GLY A 44 -15.65 -3.99 10.05
CA GLY A 44 -14.73 -3.08 9.35
C GLY A 44 -13.31 -3.65 9.24
N SER A 45 -12.34 -2.91 9.78
CA SER A 45 -10.92 -3.31 9.78
C SER A 45 -10.63 -4.47 10.73
N ALA A 46 -11.47 -4.74 11.72
CA ALA A 46 -11.25 -5.83 12.67
C ALA A 46 -11.31 -7.21 11.99
N ASP A 47 -12.11 -7.37 10.93
CA ASP A 47 -12.12 -8.59 10.09
C ASP A 47 -10.76 -8.87 9.43
N ILE A 48 -10.01 -7.81 9.12
CA ILE A 48 -8.68 -7.91 8.51
C ILE A 48 -7.66 -8.27 9.58
N LEU A 49 -7.61 -7.49 10.66
CA LEU A 49 -6.61 -7.62 11.73
C LEU A 49 -6.81 -8.91 12.55
N GLY A 50 -8.05 -9.39 12.68
CA GLY A 50 -8.38 -10.67 13.33
C GLY A 50 -8.10 -11.91 12.47
N ASN A 51 -7.56 -11.76 11.27
CA ASN A 51 -7.23 -12.90 10.41
C ASN A 51 -6.01 -13.68 10.95
N LYS A 52 -6.01 -15.01 10.78
CA LYS A 52 -4.91 -15.89 11.17
C LYS A 52 -3.55 -15.49 10.60
N TRP A 53 -3.52 -14.78 9.48
CA TRP A 53 -2.28 -14.25 8.90
C TRP A 53 -1.57 -13.27 9.84
N PHE A 54 -2.31 -12.51 10.65
CA PHE A 54 -1.75 -11.52 11.58
C PHE A 54 -1.61 -12.04 13.02
N PHE A 55 -1.92 -13.30 13.32
CA PHE A 55 -1.89 -13.83 14.70
C PHE A 55 -0.50 -13.80 15.35
N SER A 56 0.57 -13.90 14.56
CA SER A 56 1.94 -13.79 15.08
C SER A 56 2.42 -12.34 15.23
N LEU A 57 1.64 -11.36 14.78
CA LEU A 57 1.99 -9.96 14.79
C LEU A 57 1.35 -9.26 16.00
N ASP A 58 2.19 -8.76 16.90
CA ASP A 58 1.71 -7.90 17.99
C ASP A 58 1.45 -6.49 17.46
N LEU A 59 0.18 -6.19 17.21
CA LEU A 59 -0.23 -4.90 16.64
C LEU A 59 0.09 -3.71 17.56
N LYS A 60 0.13 -3.90 18.88
CA LYS A 60 0.48 -2.83 19.83
C LYS A 60 1.97 -2.49 19.73
N LYS A 61 2.82 -3.52 19.62
CA LYS A 61 4.27 -3.32 19.40
C LYS A 61 4.56 -2.72 18.03
N LEU A 62 3.79 -3.08 17.01
CA LEU A 62 3.91 -2.47 15.69
C LEU A 62 3.62 -0.97 15.75
N GLU A 63 2.52 -0.59 16.40
CA GLU A 63 2.12 0.81 16.58
C GLU A 63 3.13 1.61 17.42
N ALA A 64 3.73 0.97 18.43
CA ALA A 64 4.77 1.56 19.26
C ALA A 64 6.18 1.57 18.62
N TYR A 65 6.32 1.14 17.35
CA TYR A 65 7.61 1.00 16.65
C TYR A 65 8.63 0.08 17.36
N GLU A 66 8.16 -0.90 18.14
CA GLU A 66 9.00 -1.82 18.91
C GLU A 66 9.40 -3.08 18.11
N ILE A 67 8.75 -3.33 16.97
CA ILE A 67 9.08 -4.48 16.13
C ILE A 67 10.30 -4.14 15.26
N PRO A 68 11.39 -4.94 15.32
CA PRO A 68 12.55 -4.70 14.47
C PRO A 68 12.17 -4.87 13.00
N ALA A 69 12.48 -3.86 12.19
CA ALA A 69 12.25 -3.91 10.75
C ALA A 69 13.06 -5.06 10.12
N PRO A 70 12.45 -5.90 9.26
CA PRO A 70 13.15 -7.01 8.60
C PRO A 70 14.23 -6.52 7.63
N TYR A 71 14.10 -5.29 7.13
CA TYR A 71 15.05 -4.63 6.27
C TYR A 71 15.21 -3.19 6.71
N LYS A 72 16.47 -2.74 6.80
CA LYS A 72 16.84 -1.34 7.00
C LYS A 72 17.66 -0.90 5.79
N PRO A 73 17.20 0.08 5.00
CA PRO A 73 17.95 0.56 3.85
C PRO A 73 19.27 1.16 4.29
N THR A 74 20.29 1.04 3.44
CA THR A 74 21.59 1.69 3.67
C THR A 74 21.47 3.15 3.26
N MET A 75 21.84 4.05 4.15
CA MET A 75 21.91 5.49 3.91
C MET A 75 23.24 6.00 4.43
N LYS A 76 23.88 6.90 3.68
CA LYS A 76 25.15 7.54 4.06
C LYS A 76 24.93 8.68 5.04
N ASP A 77 23.93 9.53 4.76
CA ASP A 77 23.57 10.72 5.51
C ASP A 77 22.11 11.13 5.19
N ASP A 78 21.65 12.22 5.81
CA ASP A 78 20.28 12.72 5.68
C ASP A 78 19.94 13.29 4.28
N GLN A 79 20.94 13.48 3.41
CA GLN A 79 20.77 13.96 2.03
C GLN A 79 20.99 12.85 1.00
N ASP A 80 21.20 11.61 1.42
CA ASP A 80 21.49 10.49 0.54
C ASP A 80 20.28 10.10 -0.33
N THR A 81 20.40 10.35 -1.63
CA THR A 81 19.39 10.01 -2.63
C THR A 81 19.64 8.66 -3.33
N SER A 82 20.62 7.86 -2.88
CA SER A 82 21.02 6.62 -3.56
C SER A 82 19.96 5.51 -3.59
N ASN A 83 18.93 5.58 -2.74
CA ASN A 83 17.79 4.66 -2.76
C ASN A 83 16.66 5.13 -3.71
N PHE A 84 16.86 6.20 -4.45
CA PHE A 84 15.92 6.76 -5.41
C PHE A 84 16.45 6.62 -6.84
N GLU A 85 15.54 6.64 -7.81
CA GLU A 85 15.89 6.69 -9.23
C GLU A 85 16.34 8.10 -9.62
N GLU A 86 17.35 8.20 -10.47
CA GLU A 86 17.74 9.47 -11.09
C GLU A 86 16.75 9.78 -12.23
N ILE A 87 15.79 10.64 -11.93
CA ILE A 87 14.82 11.13 -12.92
C ILE A 87 15.38 12.43 -13.50
N PRO A 88 15.56 12.52 -14.83
CA PRO A 88 16.02 13.76 -15.45
C PRO A 88 15.07 14.90 -15.15
N ASP A 89 15.63 16.06 -14.80
CA ASP A 89 14.83 17.27 -14.65
C ASP A 89 14.05 17.58 -15.93
N SER A 90 12.83 18.08 -15.75
CA SER A 90 12.05 18.61 -16.86
C SER A 90 12.85 19.70 -17.56
N LYS A 91 13.04 19.55 -18.88
CA LYS A 91 13.62 20.60 -19.72
C LYS A 91 12.64 21.75 -19.95
N GLU A 92 11.37 21.54 -19.66
CA GLU A 92 10.31 22.51 -19.81
C GLU A 92 10.09 23.23 -18.48
N LEU A 93 10.12 24.57 -18.52
CA LEU A 93 9.70 25.38 -17.40
C LEU A 93 8.18 25.20 -17.20
N PRO A 94 7.71 25.02 -15.95
CA PRO A 94 6.29 25.06 -15.69
C PRO A 94 5.72 26.41 -16.16
N PRO A 95 4.46 26.45 -16.62
CA PRO A 95 3.81 27.70 -16.96
C PRO A 95 3.86 28.63 -15.74
N THR A 96 4.18 29.90 -15.96
CA THR A 96 4.19 30.90 -14.88
C THR A 96 2.79 31.02 -14.31
N VAL A 97 2.65 30.76 -13.00
CA VAL A 97 1.39 30.99 -12.28
C VAL A 97 1.39 32.46 -11.84
N PRO A 98 0.43 33.29 -12.31
CA PRO A 98 0.29 34.65 -11.79
C PRO A 98 0.00 34.62 -10.29
N ALA A 99 0.49 35.60 -9.53
CA ALA A 99 0.26 35.67 -8.08
C ALA A 99 -1.24 35.61 -7.69
N SER A 100 -2.13 36.11 -8.55
CA SER A 100 -3.59 36.04 -8.35
C SER A 100 -4.19 34.63 -8.46
N GLN A 101 -3.42 33.67 -8.98
CA GLN A 101 -3.80 32.27 -9.18
C GLN A 101 -2.97 31.31 -8.33
N ASP A 102 -2.05 31.84 -7.50
CA ASP A 102 -1.24 31.03 -6.60
C ASP A 102 -2.09 30.65 -5.37
N PRO A 103 -2.42 29.36 -5.19
CA PRO A 103 -3.22 28.90 -4.04
C PRO A 103 -2.47 29.00 -2.70
N PHE A 104 -1.18 29.37 -2.70
CA PHE A 104 -0.35 29.53 -1.52
C PHE A 104 0.08 30.98 -1.26
N ALA A 105 -0.48 31.96 -1.98
CA ALA A 105 -0.12 33.38 -1.83
C ALA A 105 -0.27 33.92 -0.39
N ASP A 106 -1.19 33.33 0.39
CA ASP A 106 -1.53 33.75 1.76
C ASP A 106 -1.18 32.69 2.83
N TRP A 107 -0.32 31.70 2.52
CA TRP A 107 0.03 30.64 3.48
C TRP A 107 1.04 31.09 4.55
#